data_AF-X1TFI7-F1
#
_entry.id   AF-X1TFI7-F1
#
_cell.length_a   1.000
_cell.length_b   1.000
_cell.length_c   1.000
_cell.angle_alpha   90.00
_cell.angle_beta   90.00
_cell.angle_gamma   90.00
#
_symmetry.space_group_name_H-M   'P 1'
#
loop_
_entity.id
_entity.type
_entity.pdbx_description
1 polymer ?
#
loop_
_entity_poly.entity_id
_entity_poly.type
_entity_poly.pdbx_seq_one_letter_code
_entity_poly.pdbx_strand_id
1 'polypeptide(L)'
;RRVLFTEAIPMKYRGKKIPGIKNSERLIKMIGCIQDNNYIIHLINLKGINKPLTLKFSNRKWLNIEKIVLEPHKKELKIETQVKHIDLSLSSEDVDKIDTILRIFVRS
;
A
#
# COMPACT_ATOMS: atom_id res chain seq x y z
N ARG A 1 -26.68 -14.97 -11.96
CA ARG A 1 -25.36 -14.30 -12.04
C ARG A 1 -25.33 -13.24 -10.92
N ARG A 2 -24.42 -13.36 -9.93
CA ARG A 2 -24.28 -12.34 -8.87
C ARG A 2 -23.69 -11.07 -9.49
N VAL A 3 -24.33 -9.95 -9.25
CA VAL A 3 -23.89 -8.63 -9.70
C VAL A 3 -22.68 -8.24 -8.84
N LEU A 4 -21.49 -8.48 -9.38
CA LEU A 4 -20.24 -8.03 -8.80
C LEU A 4 -20.03 -6.60 -9.32
N PHE A 5 -20.19 -5.62 -8.43
CA PHE A 5 -19.85 -4.19 -8.61
C PHE A 5 -20.75 -3.38 -9.56
N THR A 6 -21.81 -2.78 -9.03
CA THR A 6 -22.59 -1.70 -9.70
C THR A 6 -21.94 -0.33 -9.62
N GLU A 7 -20.92 -0.14 -8.77
CA GLU A 7 -20.33 1.17 -8.46
C GLU A 7 -18.79 1.16 -8.48
N ALA A 8 -18.16 0.29 -9.26
CA ALA A 8 -16.71 0.34 -9.45
C ALA A 8 -16.37 1.53 -10.36
N ILE A 9 -16.14 2.71 -9.77
CA ILE A 9 -15.49 3.80 -10.48
C ILE A 9 -14.03 3.38 -10.70
N PRO A 10 -13.56 3.22 -11.95
CA PRO A 10 -12.18 2.87 -12.21
C PRO A 10 -11.28 3.96 -11.63
N MET A 11 -10.50 3.60 -10.62
CA MET A 11 -9.47 4.49 -10.08
C MET A 11 -8.46 4.79 -11.18
N LYS A 12 -8.33 6.06 -11.56
CA LYS A 12 -7.28 6.50 -12.50
C LYS A 12 -5.93 6.41 -11.80
N TYR A 13 -5.33 5.23 -11.78
CA TYR A 13 -3.92 5.06 -11.47
C TYR A 13 -3.12 5.75 -12.58
N ARG A 14 -2.83 7.04 -12.41
CA ARG A 14 -1.75 7.69 -13.17
C ARG A 14 -0.46 7.07 -12.65
N GLY A 15 -0.09 5.90 -13.18
CA GLY A 15 0.91 4.94 -12.68
C GLY A 15 2.29 5.51 -12.42
N LYS A 16 2.39 6.39 -11.43
CA LYS A 16 3.63 6.99 -10.98
C LYS A 16 4.26 6.03 -9.99
N LYS A 17 5.56 5.79 -10.17
CA LYS A 17 6.39 5.14 -9.17
C LYS A 17 6.30 5.98 -7.89
N ILE A 18 5.87 5.38 -6.79
CA ILE A 18 5.75 6.09 -5.52
C ILE A 18 7.17 6.34 -4.98
N PRO A 19 7.55 7.60 -4.71
CA PRO A 19 8.92 7.91 -4.33
C PRO A 19 9.24 7.37 -2.93
N GLY A 20 10.45 6.84 -2.77
CA GLY A 20 10.99 6.51 -1.45
C GLY A 20 10.42 5.26 -0.80
N ILE A 21 9.66 4.41 -1.52
CA ILE A 21 9.15 3.14 -0.99
C ILE A 21 9.89 1.97 -1.64
N LYS A 22 10.32 1.02 -0.82
CA LYS A 22 10.89 -0.26 -1.26
C LYS A 22 10.11 -1.41 -0.64
N ASN A 23 9.97 -2.51 -1.36
CA ASN A 23 9.45 -3.75 -0.81
C ASN A 23 10.58 -4.78 -0.68
N SER A 24 10.39 -5.79 0.17
CA SER A 24 11.34 -6.90 0.31
C SER A 24 11.22 -7.93 -0.82
N GLU A 25 10.12 -7.94 -1.59
CA GLU A 25 9.82 -8.97 -2.59
C GLU A 25 9.78 -8.41 -4.02
N ARG A 26 10.69 -8.90 -4.88
CA ARG A 26 10.85 -8.47 -6.27
C ARG A 26 9.64 -8.80 -7.15
N LEU A 27 8.88 -9.82 -6.76
CA LEU A 27 7.69 -10.29 -7.47
C LEU A 27 6.44 -9.47 -7.15
N ILE A 28 6.55 -8.49 -6.25
CA ILE A 28 5.50 -7.52 -5.97
C ILE A 28 5.84 -6.21 -6.68
N LYS A 29 4.97 -5.77 -7.59
CA LYS A 29 5.05 -4.45 -8.21
C LYS A 29 4.26 -3.45 -7.38
N MET A 30 4.71 -2.21 -7.37
CA MET A 30 4.02 -1.13 -6.67
C MET A 30 3.69 -0.02 -7.63
N ILE A 31 2.43 0.38 -7.64
CA ILE A 31 1.96 1.60 -8.28
C ILE A 31 1.22 2.43 -7.25
N GLY A 32 1.14 3.73 -7.46
CA GLY A 32 0.30 4.55 -6.60
C GLY A 32 -0.24 5.79 -7.26
N CYS A 33 -1.15 6.40 -6.53
CA CYS A 33 -1.77 7.67 -6.86
C CYS A 33 -2.03 8.47 -5.59
N ILE A 34 -2.47 9.70 -5.78
CA ILE A 34 -2.97 10.57 -4.71
C ILE A 34 -4.47 10.72 -4.92
N GLN A 35 -5.25 10.52 -3.87
CA GLN A 35 -6.70 10.71 -3.83
C GLN A 35 -7.07 11.39 -2.51
N ASP A 36 -7.79 12.51 -2.57
CA ASP A 36 -8.29 13.24 -1.39
C ASP A 36 -7.20 13.53 -0.34
N ASN A 37 -6.05 14.02 -0.81
CA ASN A 37 -4.84 14.28 -0.01
C ASN A 37 -4.20 13.04 0.66
N ASN A 38 -4.68 11.84 0.33
CA ASN A 38 -4.11 10.58 0.79
C ASN A 38 -3.36 9.90 -0.35
N TYR A 39 -2.36 9.09 0.00
CA TYR A 39 -1.68 8.25 -0.99
C TYR A 39 -2.33 6.88 -1.02
N ILE A 40 -2.55 6.35 -2.22
CA ILE A 40 -3.01 4.99 -2.40
C ILE A 40 -1.91 4.22 -3.12
N ILE A 41 -1.52 3.12 -2.51
CA ILE A 41 -0.50 2.20 -2.99
C ILE A 41 -1.19 0.90 -3.33
N HIS A 42 -0.96 0.42 -4.54
CA HIS A 42 -1.40 -0.87 -5.00
C HIS A 42 -0.17 -1.76 -5.16
N LEU A 43 -0.12 -2.81 -4.34
CA LEU A 43 0.85 -3.88 -4.38
C LEU A 43 0.31 -5.00 -5.26
N ILE A 44 0.85 -5.13 -6.47
CA ILE A 44 0.42 -6.14 -7.45
C ILE A 44 1.28 -7.39 -7.26
N ASN A 45 0.65 -8.48 -6.87
CA ASN A 45 1.30 -9.76 -6.65
C ASN A 45 1.36 -10.57 -7.95
N LEU A 46 2.50 -10.52 -8.66
CA LEU A 46 2.61 -11.11 -10.00
C LEU A 46 2.61 -12.65 -10.02
N LYS A 47 2.75 -13.29 -8.86
CA LYS A 47 2.95 -14.74 -8.73
C LYS A 47 2.08 -15.41 -7.66
N GLY A 48 1.15 -14.69 -7.04
CA GLY A 48 0.29 -15.26 -6.00
C GLY A 48 1.04 -15.67 -4.74
N ILE A 49 2.12 -14.97 -4.41
CA ILE A 49 2.94 -15.28 -3.22
C ILE A 49 2.13 -14.93 -1.98
N ASN A 50 1.99 -15.88 -1.07
CA ASN A 50 1.37 -15.68 0.22
C ASN A 50 2.42 -15.77 1.33
N LYS A 51 3.21 -14.70 1.51
CA LYS A 51 4.28 -14.60 2.51
C LYS A 51 4.26 -13.20 3.13
N PRO A 52 4.77 -13.05 4.37
CA PRO A 52 4.93 -11.74 4.97
C PRO A 52 5.73 -10.79 4.08
N LEU A 53 5.33 -9.53 4.06
CA LEU A 53 5.93 -8.49 3.24
C LEU A 53 6.33 -7.30 4.10
N THR A 54 7.54 -6.80 3.91
CA THR A 54 7.97 -5.55 4.55
C THR A 54 8.10 -4.46 3.51
N LEU A 55 7.46 -3.32 3.76
CA LEU A 55 7.65 -2.08 3.02
C LEU A 55 8.50 -1.12 3.83
N LYS A 56 9.47 -0.49 3.18
CA LYS A 56 10.34 0.53 3.76
C LYS A 56 10.06 1.88 3.12
N PHE A 57 9.61 2.84 3.92
CA PHE A 57 9.34 4.20 3.51
C PHE A 57 10.49 5.11 3.93
N SER A 58 11.11 5.83 3.01
CA SER A 58 12.16 6.79 3.35
C SER A 58 11.57 7.98 4.10
N ASN A 59 12.07 8.28 5.30
CA ASN A 59 11.61 9.44 6.09
C ASN A 59 11.72 10.73 5.28
N ARG A 60 12.79 10.90 4.48
CA ARG A 60 12.97 12.08 3.61
C ARG A 60 11.80 12.39 2.67
N LYS A 61 10.96 11.39 2.36
CA LYS A 61 9.77 11.55 1.50
C LYS A 61 8.45 11.36 2.25
N TRP A 62 8.49 10.85 3.49
CA TRP A 62 7.34 10.38 4.26
C TRP A 62 7.45 10.79 5.74
N LEU A 63 7.66 12.08 6.02
CA LEU A 63 7.93 12.58 7.39
C LEU A 63 6.71 12.54 8.33
N ASN A 64 5.49 12.53 7.79
CA ASN A 64 4.26 12.75 8.58
C ASN A 64 3.19 11.69 8.31
N ILE A 65 3.57 10.41 8.18
CA ILE A 65 2.57 9.33 8.08
C ILE A 65 1.80 9.28 9.40
N GLU A 66 0.50 9.57 9.35
CA GLU A 66 -0.39 9.47 10.51
C GLU A 66 -0.84 8.03 10.72
N LYS A 67 -1.28 7.38 9.65
CA LYS A 67 -1.63 5.96 9.65
C LYS A 67 -1.62 5.36 8.25
N ILE A 68 -1.53 4.04 8.21
CA ILE A 68 -1.65 3.23 7.00
C ILE A 68 -2.76 2.23 7.23
N VAL A 69 -3.68 2.09 6.27
CA VAL A 69 -4.79 1.13 6.34
C VAL A 69 -4.80 0.22 5.11
N LEU A 70 -5.27 -1.01 5.31
CA LEU A 70 -5.61 -1.95 4.23
C LEU A 70 -7.02 -1.66 3.72
N GLU A 71 -7.15 -1.55 2.41
CA GLU A 71 -8.45 -1.47 1.73
C GLU A 71 -8.90 -2.86 1.25
N PRO A 72 -10.21 -3.14 1.17
CA PRO A 72 -11.34 -2.27 1.53
C PRO A 72 -11.72 -2.33 3.03
N HIS A 73 -11.05 -3.18 3.81
CA HIS A 73 -11.44 -3.50 5.19
C HIS A 73 -11.13 -2.40 6.22
N LYS A 74 -10.40 -1.35 5.81
CA LYS A 74 -9.92 -0.25 6.67
C LYS A 74 -9.16 -0.74 7.90
N LYS A 75 -8.52 -1.92 7.83
CA LYS A 75 -7.70 -2.45 8.90
C LYS A 75 -6.45 -1.57 9.03
N GLU A 76 -6.28 -0.95 10.18
CA GLU A 76 -5.11 -0.13 10.47
C GLU A 76 -3.88 -1.01 10.71
N LEU A 77 -2.78 -0.64 10.08
CA LEU A 77 -1.51 -1.34 10.16
C LEU A 77 -0.56 -0.64 11.12
N LYS A 78 0.18 -1.44 11.88
CA LYS A 78 1.24 -0.94 12.74
C LYS A 78 2.44 -0.50 11.89
N ILE A 79 2.93 0.69 12.17
CA ILE A 79 4.15 1.25 11.57
C ILE A 79 5.25 1.34 12.63
N GLU A 80 6.46 0.97 12.25
CA GLU A 80 7.65 1.06 13.09
C GLU A 80 8.56 2.15 12.54
N THR A 81 8.68 3.26 13.27
CA THR A 81 9.53 4.38 12.87
C THR A 81 10.97 4.11 13.26
N GLN A 82 11.86 4.11 12.27
CA GLN A 82 13.31 4.04 12.44
C GLN A 82 13.94 5.40 12.12
N VAL A 83 15.22 5.58 12.46
CA VAL A 83 15.94 6.87 12.29
C VAL A 83 15.89 7.40 10.86
N LYS A 84 15.94 6.53 9.84
CA LYS A 84 16.03 6.93 8.42
C LYS A 84 14.84 6.50 7.57
N HIS A 85 13.97 5.64 8.09
CA HIS A 85 12.86 5.05 7.36
C HIS A 85 11.74 4.63 8.31
N ILE A 86 10.55 4.38 7.78
CA ILE A 86 9.45 3.71 8.47
C ILE A 86 9.35 2.30 7.88
N ASP A 87 9.29 1.29 8.74
CA ASP A 87 9.03 -0.08 8.37
C ASP A 87 7.54 -0.39 8.57
N LEU A 88 6.91 -0.97 7.54
CA LEU A 88 5.55 -1.51 7.60
C LEU A 88 5.63 -3.00 7.32
N SER A 89 5.16 -3.80 8.26
CA SER A 89 5.12 -5.25 8.15
C SER A 89 3.69 -5.70 7.89
N LEU A 90 3.49 -6.41 6.78
CA LEU A 90 2.25 -7.09 6.42
C LEU A 90 2.43 -8.58 6.73
N SER A 91 1.49 -9.15 7.50
CA SER A 91 1.44 -10.60 7.67
C SER A 91 1.04 -11.26 6.34
N SER A 92 1.22 -12.57 6.22
CA SER A 92 0.73 -13.31 5.05
C SER A 92 -0.79 -13.15 4.87
N GLU A 93 -1.55 -13.05 5.96
CA GLU A 93 -3.01 -12.87 5.93
C GLU A 93 -3.42 -11.52 5.35
N ASP A 94 -2.55 -10.53 5.46
CA ASP A 94 -2.75 -9.17 4.95
C ASP A 94 -2.29 -9.00 3.49
N VAL A 95 -1.61 -10.01 2.94
CA VAL A 95 -1.11 -10.00 1.55
C VAL A 95 -2.03 -10.85 0.68
N ASP A 96 -2.84 -10.17 -0.13
CA ASP A 96 -3.68 -10.84 -1.12
C ASP A 96 -2.84 -11.50 -2.23
N LYS A 97 -3.39 -12.58 -2.80
CA LYS A 97 -2.75 -13.32 -3.89
C LYS A 97 -2.73 -12.55 -5.21
N ILE A 98 -3.57 -11.54 -5.36
CA ILE A 98 -3.69 -10.73 -6.57
C ILE A 98 -3.20 -9.32 -6.26
N ASP A 99 -3.90 -8.63 -5.35
CA ASP A 99 -3.66 -7.22 -5.08
C ASP A 99 -3.90 -6.81 -3.63
N THR A 100 -2.92 -6.14 -3.05
CA THR A 100 -3.05 -5.52 -1.73
C THR A 100 -3.03 -4.02 -1.87
N ILE A 101 -4.09 -3.35 -1.41
CA ILE A 101 -4.22 -1.90 -1.51
C ILE A 101 -4.01 -1.28 -0.12
N LEU A 102 -3.10 -0.32 -0.06
CA LEU A 102 -2.80 0.46 1.13
C LEU A 102 -3.21 1.91 0.90
N ARG A 103 -3.91 2.50 1.87
CA ARG A 103 -4.14 3.94 1.93
C ARG A 103 -3.31 4.54 3.05
N ILE A 104 -2.58 5.60 2.73
CA ILE A 104 -1.68 6.31 3.64
C ILE A 104 -2.22 7.71 3.86
N PHE A 105 -2.44 8.01 5.12
CA PHE A 105 -2.85 9.33 5.59
C PHE A 105 -1.59 10.08 6.03
N VAL A 106 -1.39 11.27 5.46
CA VAL A 106 -0.28 12.15 5.85
C VAL A 106 -0.84 13.42 6.45
N ARG A 107 -0.25 13.88 7.55
CA ARG A 107 -0.56 15.22 8.08
C ARG A 107 0.11 16.27 7.20
N SER A 108 -0.70 17.24 6.78
CA SER A 108 -0.26 18.42 6.02
C SER A 108 0.47 19.40 6.92
#